data_AF-A0A5C5TVB7-F1
#
_entry.id   AF-A0A5C5TVB7-F1
#
_cell.length_a   1.000
_cell.length_b   1.000
_cell.length_c   1.000
_cell.angle_alpha   90.00
_cell.angle_beta   90.00
_cell.angle_gamma   90.00
#
_symmetry.space_group_name_H-M   'P 1'
#
loop_
_entity.id
_entity.type
_entity.pdbx_description
1 polymer ?
#
loop_
_entity_poly.entity_id
_entity_poly.type
_entity_poly.pdbx_seq_one_letter_code
_entity_poly.pdbx_strand_id
1 'polypeptide(L)'
;MSTAARKRYPLQQLLQLRTHRTEKARLVVVEKQRAVRECREACERIEAEIVALQLERAGQRLRMLDPPPPGIPFPLALEQREAHVDWLGGQEQAARQRLQQAQQKLQQAEQALTEAMQAFFRAKAREDALEKRKGIWRGEVIALEARQEEDAAADLVQAVHIGRTRH
;
A
#
# COMPACT_ATOMS: atom_id res chain seq x y z
N MET A 1 -30.35 2.75 34.73
CA MET A 1 -29.41 2.50 33.61
C MET A 1 -29.32 1.01 33.40
N SER A 2 -29.80 0.51 32.26
CA SER A 2 -29.92 -0.92 31.94
C SER A 2 -28.57 -1.65 32.05
N THR A 3 -28.60 -2.82 32.69
CA THR A 3 -27.44 -3.70 32.90
C THR A 3 -26.85 -4.26 31.60
N ALA A 4 -27.56 -4.17 30.47
CA ALA A 4 -27.11 -4.52 29.12
C ALA A 4 -25.82 -3.82 28.75
N ALA A 5 -25.71 -2.55 29.14
CA ALA A 5 -24.54 -1.73 28.83
C ALA A 5 -23.25 -2.25 29.50
N ARG A 6 -23.34 -3.11 30.52
CA ARG A 6 -22.17 -3.64 31.25
C ARG A 6 -21.66 -4.99 30.76
N LYS A 7 -22.42 -5.76 29.98
CA LYS A 7 -21.94 -7.05 29.47
C LYS A 7 -20.86 -6.80 28.42
N ARG A 8 -19.65 -7.34 28.64
CA ARG A 8 -18.54 -7.24 27.68
C ARG A 8 -18.68 -8.31 26.61
N TYR A 9 -18.35 -7.95 25.37
CA TYR A 9 -18.35 -8.91 24.26
C TYR A 9 -17.36 -10.05 24.52
N PRO A 10 -17.78 -11.33 24.48
CA PRO A 10 -16.91 -12.46 24.83
C PRO A 10 -15.63 -12.57 23.99
N LEU A 11 -15.68 -12.12 22.72
CA LEU A 11 -14.53 -12.17 21.81
C LEU A 11 -13.79 -10.83 21.68
N GLN A 12 -13.93 -9.93 22.67
CA GLN A 12 -13.31 -8.61 22.64
C GLN A 12 -11.77 -8.66 22.51
N GLN A 13 -11.11 -9.59 23.20
CA GLN A 13 -9.65 -9.75 23.11
C GLN A 13 -9.21 -10.24 21.73
N LEU A 14 -9.97 -11.17 21.13
CA LEU A 14 -9.70 -11.67 19.79
C LEU A 14 -9.85 -10.56 18.74
N LEU A 15 -10.87 -9.70 18.91
CA LEU A 15 -11.08 -8.55 18.06
C LEU A 15 -9.89 -7.58 18.14
N GLN A 16 -9.45 -7.21 19.35
CA GLN A 16 -8.28 -6.34 19.54
C GLN A 16 -7.01 -6.90 18.88
N LEU A 17 -6.77 -8.21 19.04
CA LEU A 17 -5.65 -8.87 18.40
C LEU A 17 -5.73 -8.80 16.86
N ARG A 18 -6.93 -8.94 16.30
CA ARG A 18 -7.16 -8.87 14.85
C ARG A 18 -6.99 -7.45 14.32
N THR A 19 -7.54 -6.44 14.99
CA THR A 19 -7.31 -5.02 14.66
C THR A 19 -5.82 -4.69 14.63
N HIS A 20 -5.06 -5.12 15.64
CA HIS A 20 -3.61 -4.92 15.66
C HIS A 20 -2.90 -5.65 14.49
N ARG A 21 -3.33 -6.86 14.11
CA ARG A 21 -2.78 -7.57 12.94
C ARG A 21 -3.13 -6.87 11.62
N THR A 22 -4.34 -6.33 11.49
CA THR A 22 -4.76 -5.53 10.33
C THR A 22 -3.91 -4.27 10.22
N GLU A 23 -3.68 -3.56 11.34
CA GLU A 23 -2.84 -2.37 11.34
C GLU A 23 -1.39 -2.69 10.99
N LYS A 24 -0.83 -3.79 11.51
CA LYS A 24 0.49 -4.27 11.08
C LYS A 24 0.55 -4.57 9.59
N ALA A 25 -0.47 -5.23 9.04
CA ALA A 25 -0.53 -5.50 7.59
C ALA A 25 -0.63 -4.21 6.77
N ARG A 26 -1.37 -3.20 7.26
CA ARG A 26 -1.45 -1.88 6.64
C ARG A 26 -0.09 -1.18 6.59
N LEU A 27 0.69 -1.23 7.67
CA LEU A 27 2.03 -0.65 7.71
C LEU A 27 2.95 -1.30 6.66
N VAL A 28 2.87 -2.62 6.50
CA VAL A 28 3.62 -3.34 5.45
C VAL A 28 3.20 -2.87 4.05
N VAL A 29 1.91 -2.68 3.78
CA VAL A 29 1.45 -2.14 2.49
C VAL A 29 2.05 -0.75 2.24
N VAL A 30 2.04 0.13 3.24
CA VAL A 30 2.62 1.47 3.10
C VAL A 30 4.12 1.41 2.81
N GLU A 31 4.86 0.52 3.49
CA GLU A 31 6.28 0.30 3.22
C GLU A 31 6.52 -0.18 1.79
N LYS A 32 5.74 -1.16 1.30
CA LYS A 32 5.86 -1.65 -0.08
C LYS A 32 5.46 -0.60 -1.12
N GLN A 33 4.48 0.26 -0.82
CA GLN A 33 4.14 1.40 -1.69
C GLN A 33 5.31 2.38 -1.81
N ARG A 34 6.05 2.65 -0.72
CA ARG A 34 7.25 3.49 -0.77
C ARG A 34 8.34 2.85 -1.63
N ALA A 35 8.61 1.55 -1.43
CA ALA A 35 9.59 0.83 -2.24
C ALA A 35 9.26 0.84 -3.74
N VAL A 36 7.98 0.68 -4.13
CA VAL A 36 7.55 0.80 -5.53
C VAL A 36 7.81 2.21 -6.07
N ARG A 37 7.49 3.26 -5.30
CA ARG A 37 7.75 4.65 -5.71
C ARG A 37 9.24 4.90 -5.94
N GLU A 38 10.08 4.49 -4.99
CA GLU A 38 11.55 4.62 -5.10
C GLU A 38 12.09 3.88 -6.34
N CYS A 39 11.55 2.69 -6.65
CA CYS A 39 11.91 1.94 -7.84
C CYS A 39 11.48 2.65 -9.14
N ARG A 40 10.28 3.26 -9.15
CA ARG A 40 9.80 4.04 -10.31
C ARG A 40 10.66 5.27 -10.54
N GLU A 41 10.92 6.04 -9.49
CA GLU A 41 11.81 7.20 -9.54
C GLU A 41 13.23 6.82 -9.97
N ALA A 42 13.72 5.63 -9.62
CA ALA A 42 15.01 5.13 -10.11
C ALA A 42 14.96 4.83 -11.62
N CYS A 43 13.88 4.22 -12.12
CA CYS A 43 13.69 3.98 -13.56
C CYS A 43 13.62 5.30 -14.33
N GLU A 44 12.79 6.24 -13.88
CA GLU A 44 12.62 7.56 -14.50
C GLU A 44 13.95 8.34 -14.57
N ARG A 45 14.76 8.29 -13.51
CA ARG A 45 16.10 8.91 -13.51
C ARG A 45 17.03 8.31 -14.57
N ILE A 46 17.03 6.99 -14.73
CA ILE A 46 17.87 6.32 -15.73
C ILE A 46 17.33 6.60 -17.15
N GLU A 47 16.03 6.65 -17.34
CA GLU A 47 15.42 7.04 -18.62
C GLU A 47 15.80 8.47 -19.02
N ALA A 48 15.76 9.41 -18.07
CA ALA A 48 16.22 10.77 -18.29
C ALA A 48 17.71 10.83 -18.65
N GLU A 49 18.54 10.03 -17.99
CA GLU A 49 19.97 9.88 -18.32
C GLU A 49 20.17 9.39 -19.76
N ILE A 50 19.43 8.36 -20.18
CA ILE A 50 19.51 7.83 -21.56
C ILE A 50 19.13 8.92 -22.56
N VAL A 51 18.06 9.67 -22.31
CA VAL A 51 17.63 10.77 -23.19
C VAL A 51 18.72 11.85 -23.27
N ALA A 52 19.32 12.22 -22.15
CA ALA A 52 20.41 13.20 -22.12
C ALA A 52 21.62 12.73 -22.96
N LEU A 53 22.03 11.47 -22.80
CA LEU A 53 23.13 10.87 -23.58
C LEU A 53 22.81 10.85 -25.08
N GLN A 54 21.56 10.54 -25.45
CA GLN A 54 21.13 10.54 -26.85
C GLN A 54 21.15 11.94 -27.46
N LEU A 55 20.67 12.94 -26.72
CA LEU A 55 20.71 14.34 -27.15
C LEU A 55 22.14 14.84 -27.30
N GLU A 56 23.02 14.52 -26.35
CA GLU A 56 24.43 14.89 -26.41
C GLU A 56 25.11 14.24 -27.62
N ARG A 57 24.89 12.93 -27.83
CA ARG A 57 25.43 12.19 -28.98
C ARG A 57 24.94 12.75 -30.32
N ALA A 58 23.66 13.10 -30.41
CA ALA A 58 23.11 13.75 -31.60
C ALA A 58 23.73 15.14 -31.82
N GLY A 59 23.92 15.91 -30.75
CA GLY A 59 24.58 17.21 -30.79
C GLY A 59 26.04 17.13 -31.28
N GLN A 60 26.80 16.14 -30.79
CA GLN A 60 28.17 15.88 -31.25
C GLN A 60 28.20 15.50 -32.73
N ARG A 61 27.27 14.64 -33.16
CA ARG A 61 27.13 14.23 -34.57
C ARG A 61 26.86 15.40 -35.52
N LEU A 62 26.02 16.36 -35.09
CA LEU A 62 25.72 17.55 -35.88
C LEU A 62 26.94 18.46 -36.06
N ARG A 63 27.87 18.46 -35.08
CA ARG A 63 29.07 19.31 -35.05
C ARG A 63 30.33 18.60 -35.53
N MET A 64 30.20 17.40 -36.12
CA MET A 64 31.34 16.58 -36.54
C MET A 64 32.30 17.30 -37.48
N LEU A 65 31.75 18.14 -38.37
CA LEU A 65 32.51 18.87 -39.37
C LEU A 65 32.78 20.33 -38.98
N ASP A 66 32.45 20.74 -37.76
CA ASP A 66 32.72 22.10 -37.29
C ASP A 66 34.24 22.35 -37.29
N PRO A 67 34.70 23.55 -37.69
CA PRO A 67 36.13 23.85 -37.73
C PRO A 67 36.76 23.64 -36.34
N PRO A 68 37.93 23.00 -36.25
CA PRO A 68 38.61 22.80 -34.99
C PRO A 68 39.17 24.13 -34.46
N PRO A 69 39.47 24.21 -33.15
CA PRO A 69 40.20 25.33 -32.58
C PRO A 69 41.52 25.60 -33.32
N PRO A 70 41.97 26.87 -33.38
CA PRO A 70 43.23 27.21 -34.03
C PRO A 70 44.40 26.44 -33.41
N GLY A 71 45.26 25.90 -34.26
CA GLY A 71 46.42 25.08 -33.85
C GLY A 71 46.15 23.57 -33.76
N ILE A 72 44.90 23.11 -33.90
CA ILE A 72 44.58 21.68 -33.94
C ILE A 72 44.34 21.23 -35.39
N PRO A 73 45.08 20.22 -35.90
CA PRO A 73 44.81 19.63 -37.20
C PRO A 73 43.41 19.02 -37.27
N PHE A 74 42.70 19.26 -38.37
CA PHE A 74 41.34 18.74 -38.59
C PHE A 74 41.21 17.21 -38.42
N PRO A 75 42.12 16.38 -38.96
CA PRO A 75 42.02 14.92 -38.81
C PRO A 75 42.04 14.47 -37.34
N LEU A 76 42.92 15.07 -36.53
CA LEU A 76 43.02 14.76 -35.10
C LEU A 76 41.75 15.17 -34.33
N ALA A 77 41.19 16.35 -34.64
CA ALA A 77 39.94 16.80 -34.04
C ALA A 77 38.75 15.89 -34.41
N LEU A 78 38.74 15.38 -35.64
CA LEU A 78 37.73 14.44 -36.11
C LEU A 78 37.83 13.11 -35.34
N GLU A 79 39.02 12.51 -35.25
CA GLU A 79 39.27 11.27 -34.49
C GLU A 79 38.82 11.39 -33.02
N GLN A 80 39.11 12.52 -32.36
CA GLN A 80 38.68 12.76 -30.99
C GLN A 80 37.15 12.84 -30.86
N ARG A 81 36.48 13.48 -31.82
CA ARG A 81 35.01 13.58 -31.83
C ARG A 81 34.36 12.22 -32.09
N GLU A 82 34.91 11.41 -32.99
CA GLU A 82 34.45 10.04 -33.24
C GLU A 82 34.59 9.18 -31.98
N ALA A 83 35.77 9.20 -31.34
CA ALA A 83 36.01 8.49 -30.09
C ALA A 83 35.03 8.92 -28.98
N HIS A 84 34.71 10.22 -28.90
CA HIS A 84 33.72 10.71 -27.94
C HIS A 84 32.30 10.21 -28.25
N VAL A 85 31.89 10.22 -29.52
CA VAL A 85 30.58 9.69 -29.96
C VAL A 85 30.45 8.20 -29.66
N ASP A 86 31.53 7.43 -29.81
CA ASP A 86 31.57 6.01 -29.48
C ASP A 86 31.51 5.78 -27.97
N TRP A 87 32.25 6.57 -27.19
CA TRP A 87 32.18 6.54 -25.73
C TRP A 87 30.75 6.85 -25.22
N LEU A 88 30.09 7.88 -25.77
CA LEU A 88 28.68 8.18 -25.46
C LEU A 88 27.76 7.02 -25.82
N GLY A 89 28.01 6.35 -26.95
CA GLY A 89 27.29 5.13 -27.34
C GLY A 89 27.46 3.99 -26.35
N GLY A 90 28.66 3.80 -25.81
CA GLY A 90 28.94 2.84 -24.73
C GLY A 90 28.21 3.18 -23.44
N GLN A 91 28.19 4.45 -23.04
CA GLN A 91 27.43 4.91 -21.87
C GLN A 91 25.92 4.70 -22.03
N GLU A 92 25.37 4.98 -23.21
CA GLU A 92 23.96 4.75 -23.54
C GLU A 92 23.59 3.26 -23.37
N GLN A 93 24.44 2.35 -23.87
CA GLN A 93 24.23 0.91 -23.71
C GLN A 93 24.30 0.46 -22.25
N ALA A 94 25.29 0.95 -21.49
CA ALA A 94 25.40 0.66 -20.07
C ALA A 94 24.19 1.17 -19.27
N ALA A 95 23.70 2.38 -19.59
CA ALA A 95 22.49 2.95 -18.98
C ALA A 95 21.24 2.12 -19.31
N ARG A 96 21.09 1.62 -20.54
CA ARG A 96 19.99 0.70 -20.92
C ARG A 96 20.03 -0.62 -20.16
N GLN A 97 21.21 -1.20 -19.94
CA GLN A 97 21.35 -2.39 -19.11
C GLN A 97 20.95 -2.14 -17.65
N ARG A 98 21.37 -0.99 -17.09
CA ARG A 98 20.92 -0.55 -15.75
C ARG A 98 19.41 -0.34 -15.70
N LEU A 99 18.80 0.25 -16.73
CA LEU A 99 17.36 0.44 -16.82
C LEU A 99 16.63 -0.90 -16.79
N GLN A 100 17.09 -1.89 -17.58
CA GLN A 100 16.49 -3.22 -17.59
C GLN A 100 16.51 -3.86 -16.20
N GLN A 101 17.63 -3.76 -15.48
CA GLN A 101 17.75 -4.27 -14.11
C GLN A 101 16.83 -3.49 -13.13
N ALA A 102 16.72 -2.17 -13.29
CA ALA A 102 15.83 -1.35 -12.47
C ALA A 102 14.34 -1.69 -12.70
N GLN A 103 13.95 -1.93 -13.96
CA GLN A 103 12.61 -2.36 -14.33
C GLN A 103 12.27 -3.74 -13.75
N GLN A 104 13.21 -4.68 -13.74
CA GLN A 104 13.02 -5.97 -13.07
C GLN A 104 12.79 -5.80 -11.56
N LYS A 105 13.55 -4.92 -10.91
CA LYS A 105 13.34 -4.60 -9.48
C LYS A 105 11.98 -3.95 -9.24
N LEU A 106 11.55 -3.06 -10.13
CA LEU A 106 10.22 -2.45 -10.08
C LEU A 106 9.12 -3.52 -10.15
N GLN A 107 9.21 -4.45 -11.11
CA GLN A 107 8.25 -5.55 -11.23
C GLN A 107 8.20 -6.41 -9.96
N GLN A 108 9.35 -6.73 -9.36
CA GLN A 108 9.42 -7.47 -8.10
C GLN A 108 8.77 -6.68 -6.94
N ALA A 109 9.01 -5.37 -6.87
CA ALA A 109 8.39 -4.50 -5.86
C ALA A 109 6.87 -4.42 -6.02
N GLU A 110 6.37 -4.36 -7.26
CA GLU A 110 4.93 -4.33 -7.56
C GLU A 110 4.25 -5.66 -7.22
N GLN A 111 4.91 -6.79 -7.47
CA GLN A 111 4.45 -8.11 -7.03
C GLN A 111 4.38 -8.17 -5.51
N ALA A 112 5.43 -7.75 -4.80
CA ALA A 112 5.45 -7.71 -3.33
C ALA A 112 4.37 -6.79 -2.75
N LEU A 113 4.08 -5.65 -3.39
CA LEU A 113 2.98 -4.77 -3.01
C LEU A 113 1.63 -5.47 -3.17
N THR A 114 1.43 -6.17 -4.29
CA THR A 114 0.20 -6.92 -4.55
C THR A 114 -0.04 -7.99 -3.50
N GLU A 115 1.00 -8.75 -3.14
CA GLU A 115 0.95 -9.75 -2.07
C GLU A 115 0.62 -9.12 -0.71
N ALA A 116 1.26 -8.00 -0.37
CA ALA A 116 0.99 -7.26 0.86
C ALA A 116 -0.47 -6.77 0.92
N MET A 117 -0.99 -6.24 -0.19
CA MET A 117 -2.39 -5.82 -0.30
C MET A 117 -3.35 -6.99 -0.09
N GLN A 118 -3.09 -8.14 -0.73
CA GLN A 118 -3.91 -9.34 -0.53
C GLN A 118 -3.88 -9.80 0.94
N ALA A 119 -2.71 -9.79 1.58
CA ALA A 119 -2.58 -10.13 2.99
C ALA A 119 -3.37 -9.17 3.89
N PHE A 120 -3.31 -7.87 3.62
CA PHE A 120 -4.10 -6.84 4.30
C PHE A 120 -5.61 -7.09 4.13
N PHE A 121 -6.09 -7.31 2.91
CA PHE A 121 -7.52 -7.57 2.67
C PHE A 121 -8.00 -8.85 3.36
N ARG A 122 -7.19 -9.91 3.36
CA ARG A 122 -7.50 -11.14 4.11
C ARG A 122 -7.54 -10.91 5.61
N ALA A 123 -6.65 -10.08 6.16
CA ALA A 123 -6.65 -9.71 7.58
C ALA A 123 -7.90 -8.88 7.92
N LYS A 124 -8.20 -7.87 7.11
CA LYS A 124 -9.35 -6.98 7.27
C LYS A 124 -10.68 -7.71 7.19
N ALA A 125 -10.85 -8.62 6.22
CA ALA A 125 -12.06 -9.43 6.11
C ALA A 125 -12.34 -10.28 7.37
N ARG A 126 -11.28 -10.81 8.01
CA ARG A 126 -11.41 -11.58 9.26
C ARG A 126 -11.76 -10.70 10.45
N GLU A 127 -11.24 -9.48 10.50
CA GLU A 127 -11.61 -8.48 11.50
C GLU A 127 -13.08 -8.05 11.34
N ASP A 128 -13.48 -7.70 10.11
CA ASP A 128 -14.84 -7.25 9.83
C ASP A 128 -15.88 -8.34 10.11
N ALA A 129 -15.55 -9.61 9.89
CA ALA A 129 -16.40 -10.74 10.28
C ALA A 129 -16.62 -10.80 11.80
N LEU A 130 -15.60 -10.51 12.61
CA LEU A 130 -15.74 -10.45 14.06
C LEU A 130 -16.53 -9.22 14.52
N GLU A 131 -16.36 -8.08 13.87
CA GLU A 131 -17.11 -6.87 14.21
C GLU A 131 -18.60 -7.03 13.87
N LYS A 132 -18.92 -7.67 12.74
CA LYS A 132 -20.30 -8.07 12.42
C LYS A 132 -20.89 -8.98 13.50
N ARG A 133 -20.15 -10.00 13.93
CA ARG A 133 -20.59 -10.92 14.99
C ARG A 133 -20.81 -10.21 16.33
N LYS A 134 -19.97 -9.24 16.67
CA LYS A 134 -20.14 -8.37 17.84
C LYS A 134 -21.41 -7.54 17.76
N GLY A 135 -21.72 -7.00 16.58
CA GLY A 135 -22.97 -6.29 16.31
C GLY A 135 -24.20 -7.15 16.57
N ILE A 136 -24.20 -8.39 16.03
CA ILE A 136 -25.28 -9.37 16.24
C ILE A 136 -25.43 -9.70 17.72
N TRP A 137 -24.35 -10.07 18.40
CA TRP A 137 -24.35 -10.39 19.84
C TRP A 137 -24.91 -9.24 20.69
N ARG A 138 -24.54 -7.99 20.36
CA ARG A 138 -25.07 -6.82 21.05
C ARG A 138 -26.58 -6.70 20.87
N GLY A 139 -27.10 -6.95 19.67
CA GLY A 139 -28.53 -7.00 19.39
C GLY A 139 -29.25 -8.10 20.19
N GLU A 140 -28.68 -9.31 20.25
CA GLU A 140 -29.21 -10.43 21.03
C GLU A 140 -29.26 -10.12 22.53
N VAL A 141 -28.20 -9.52 23.08
CA VAL A 141 -28.16 -9.13 24.50
C VAL A 141 -29.24 -8.09 24.82
N ILE A 142 -29.41 -7.08 23.96
CA ILE A 142 -30.44 -6.06 24.14
C ILE A 142 -31.85 -6.70 24.06
N ALA A 143 -32.08 -7.57 23.08
CA ALA A 143 -33.37 -8.24 22.92
C ALA A 143 -33.72 -9.16 24.10
N LEU A 144 -32.74 -9.89 24.64
CA LEU A 144 -32.93 -10.72 25.83
C LEU A 144 -33.28 -9.90 27.06
N GLU A 145 -32.65 -8.74 27.25
CA GLU A 145 -32.95 -7.88 28.39
C GLU A 145 -34.32 -7.21 28.25
N ALA A 146 -34.71 -6.76 27.06
CA ALA A 146 -36.07 -6.26 26.82
C ALA A 146 -37.13 -7.31 27.20
N ARG A 147 -36.93 -8.58 26.81
CA ARG A 147 -37.83 -9.68 27.20
C ARG A 147 -37.85 -9.90 28.72
N GLN A 148 -36.70 -9.86 29.39
CA GLN A 148 -36.64 -9.99 30.85
C GLN A 148 -37.35 -8.83 31.58
N GLU A 149 -37.26 -7.61 31.04
CA GLU A 149 -37.99 -6.45 31.56
C GLU A 149 -39.50 -6.60 31.35
N GLU A 150 -39.93 -7.10 30.19
CA GLU A 150 -41.34 -7.41 29.89
C GLU A 150 -41.90 -8.50 30.82
N ASP A 151 -41.18 -9.60 31.00
CA ASP A 151 -41.57 -10.71 31.90
C ASP A 151 -41.69 -10.22 33.36
N ALA A 152 -40.71 -9.45 33.84
CA ALA A 152 -40.73 -8.87 35.18
C ALA A 152 -41.90 -7.88 35.37
N ALA A 153 -42.24 -7.10 34.34
CA ALA A 153 -43.40 -6.20 34.39
C ALA A 153 -44.71 -7.00 34.44
N ALA A 154 -44.83 -8.10 33.68
CA ALA A 154 -45.99 -8.98 33.70
C ALA A 154 -46.18 -9.63 35.08
N ASP A 155 -45.10 -10.13 35.70
CA ASP A 155 -45.11 -10.71 37.05
C ASP A 155 -45.59 -9.70 38.10
N LEU A 156 -45.16 -8.43 38.00
CA LEU A 156 -45.61 -7.37 38.91
C LEU A 156 -47.10 -7.07 38.74
N VAL A 157 -47.59 -6.98 37.50
CA VAL A 157 -49.01 -6.77 37.21
C VAL A 157 -49.85 -7.93 37.76
N GLN A 158 -49.39 -9.17 37.58
CA GLN A 158 -50.06 -10.36 38.11
C GLN A 158 -50.05 -10.39 39.64
N ALA A 159 -48.93 -10.03 40.28
CA ALA A 159 -48.83 -9.95 41.74
C ALA A 159 -49.79 -8.88 42.32
N VAL A 160 -49.88 -7.71 41.68
CA VAL A 160 -50.84 -6.65 42.05
C VAL A 160 -52.28 -7.12 41.88
N HIS A 161 -52.57 -7.83 40.78
CA HIS A 161 -53.91 -8.37 40.53
C HIS A 161 -54.31 -9.40 41.59
N ILE A 162 -53.44 -10.37 41.89
CA ILE A 162 -53.67 -11.40 42.93
C ILE A 162 -53.85 -10.76 44.31
N GLY A 163 -53.06 -9.73 44.63
CA GLY A 163 -53.18 -8.99 45.89
C GLY A 163 -54.51 -8.24 46.02
N ARG A 164 -55.08 -7.76 44.92
CA ARG A 164 -56.40 -7.10 44.89
C ARG A 164 -57.58 -8.07 45.00
N THR A 165 -57.44 -9.29 44.48
CA THR A 165 -58.54 -10.28 44.48
C THR A 165 -58.59 -11.16 45.74
N ARG A 166 -57.62 -11.02 46.65
CA ARG A 166 -57.54 -11.79 47.92
C ARG A 166 -58.06 -11.01 49.14
N HIS A 167 -58.69 -9.85 48.91
CA HIS A 167 -59.49 -9.10 49.89
C HIS A 167 -60.97 -9.19 49.51
#